data_AF-A0A538H7K7-F1
#
_entry.id   AF-A0A538H7K7-F1
#
_cell.length_a   1.000
_cell.length_b   1.000
_cell.length_c   1.000
_cell.angle_alpha   90.00
_cell.angle_beta   90.00
_cell.angle_gamma   90.00
#
_symmetry.space_group_name_H-M   'P 1'
#
loop_
_entity.id
_entity.type
_entity.pdbx_description
1 polymer ?
#
loop_
_entity_poly.entity_id
_entity_poly.type
_entity_poly.pdbx_seq_one_letter_code
_entity_poly.pdbx_strand_id
1 'polypeptide(L)'
;MKVVAVRPPRMERAIDRALRLLGLGVPDVVAADDQGRMDVGALREALHASDGPTIVCAQAGEVNTGAFDSFDDIADATAEKGAWLHVDGAFGLWAAASPKLRHLVLGVERAASWITDAHKWLNVPYDSALVLCADPEAHRAAMTVSASYLIQDDTRAVRDQVDWVPEFSRRARGFAVYAALRSLAGAGLPSWSNAPATAHGASLRESPNWKASRC
;
A
#
# COMPACT_ATOMS: atom_id res chain seq x y z
N MET A 1 -19.96 2.95 16.83
CA MET A 1 -19.42 3.40 15.52
C MET A 1 -18.55 2.27 14.99
N LYS A 2 -18.94 1.64 13.87
CA LYS A 2 -18.21 0.52 13.26
C LYS A 2 -17.37 1.08 12.12
N VAL A 3 -16.05 0.85 12.16
CA VAL A 3 -15.18 1.13 11.01
C VAL A 3 -15.39 0.02 9.99
N VAL A 4 -15.68 0.40 8.75
CA VAL A 4 -15.83 -0.53 7.63
C VAL A 4 -14.54 -0.52 6.82
N ALA A 5 -13.94 -1.68 6.60
CA ALA A 5 -12.79 -1.83 5.72
C ALA A 5 -13.23 -2.54 4.45
N VAL A 6 -12.94 -1.97 3.28
CA VAL A 6 -13.33 -2.53 1.98
C VAL A 6 -12.08 -2.94 1.21
N ARG A 7 -12.04 -4.16 0.65
CA ARG A 7 -10.90 -4.62 -0.16
C ARG A 7 -11.33 -5.59 -1.28
N PRO A 8 -10.52 -5.78 -2.34
CA PRO A 8 -10.80 -6.79 -3.34
C PRO A 8 -10.48 -8.20 -2.79
N PRO A 9 -10.97 -9.29 -3.40
CA PRO A 9 -10.91 -10.64 -2.83
C PRO A 9 -9.48 -11.19 -2.70
N ARG A 10 -8.59 -10.82 -3.64
CA ARG A 10 -7.22 -11.35 -3.80
C ARG A 10 -6.12 -10.48 -3.20
N MET A 11 -6.48 -9.38 -2.53
CA MET A 11 -5.51 -8.57 -1.79
C MET A 11 -4.78 -9.40 -0.73
N GLU A 12 -3.52 -9.07 -0.50
CA GLU A 12 -2.66 -9.63 0.54
C GLU A 12 -3.34 -9.53 1.93
N ARG A 13 -3.12 -10.54 2.78
CA ARG A 13 -3.92 -10.78 4.00
C ARG A 13 -3.47 -9.97 5.22
N ALA A 14 -2.52 -9.04 5.09
CA ALA A 14 -2.11 -8.18 6.20
C ALA A 14 -3.26 -7.29 6.68
N ILE A 15 -4.13 -6.82 5.78
CA ILE A 15 -5.33 -6.05 6.15
C ILE A 15 -6.24 -6.86 7.07
N ASP A 16 -6.56 -8.11 6.72
CA ASP A 16 -7.37 -9.00 7.56
C ASP A 16 -6.74 -9.20 8.94
N ARG A 17 -5.41 -9.33 8.99
CA ARG A 17 -4.69 -9.47 10.26
C ARG A 17 -4.71 -8.19 11.09
N ALA A 18 -4.49 -7.04 10.46
CA ALA A 18 -4.52 -5.74 11.12
C ALA A 18 -5.90 -5.47 11.73
N LEU A 19 -6.98 -5.72 10.99
CA LEU A 19 -8.35 -5.55 11.48
C LEU A 19 -8.65 -6.44 12.69
N ARG A 20 -8.14 -7.68 12.69
CA ARG A 20 -8.26 -8.60 13.85
C ARG A 20 -7.51 -8.09 15.06
N LEU A 21 -6.28 -7.59 14.88
CA LEU A 21 -5.49 -7.02 15.97
C LEU A 21 -6.14 -5.76 16.56
N LEU A 22 -6.81 -4.96 15.72
CA LEU A 22 -7.55 -3.76 16.12
C LEU A 22 -8.95 -4.05 16.68
N GLY A 23 -9.40 -5.32 16.68
CA GLY A 23 -10.75 -5.68 17.11
C GLY A 23 -11.87 -5.22 16.17
N LEU A 24 -11.55 -4.86 14.92
CA LEU A 24 -12.49 -4.36 13.90
C LEU A 24 -13.15 -5.48 13.08
N GLY A 25 -12.72 -6.72 13.27
CA GLY A 25 -13.32 -7.89 12.64
C GLY A 25 -12.77 -8.18 11.24
N VAL A 26 -13.66 -8.46 10.29
CA VAL A 26 -13.33 -8.80 8.90
C VAL A 26 -13.73 -7.66 7.97
N PRO A 27 -12.98 -7.44 6.87
CA PRO A 27 -13.35 -6.44 5.88
C PRO A 27 -14.53 -6.91 5.03
N ASP A 28 -15.30 -5.95 4.50
CA ASP A 28 -16.24 -6.19 3.43
C ASP A 28 -15.45 -6.41 2.13
N VAL A 29 -15.77 -7.50 1.44
CA VAL A 29 -15.09 -7.90 0.21
C VAL A 29 -15.93 -7.47 -0.98
N VAL A 30 -15.37 -6.58 -1.81
CA VAL A 30 -16.00 -6.14 -3.07
C VAL A 30 -15.55 -7.02 -4.23
N ALA A 31 -16.36 -7.05 -5.28
CA ALA A 31 -16.04 -7.78 -6.49
C ALA A 31 -14.74 -7.26 -7.13
N ALA A 32 -14.10 -8.12 -7.91
CA ALA A 32 -12.91 -7.81 -8.67
C ALA A 32 -12.97 -8.53 -10.02
N ASP A 33 -12.21 -8.05 -10.99
CA ASP A 33 -12.08 -8.70 -12.29
C ASP A 33 -11.19 -9.96 -12.23
N ASP A 34 -10.94 -10.57 -13.39
CA ASP A 34 -10.15 -11.79 -13.51
C ASP A 34 -8.66 -11.59 -13.18
N GLN A 35 -8.17 -10.35 -13.21
CA GLN A 35 -6.84 -9.95 -12.76
C GLN A 35 -6.83 -9.54 -11.27
N GLY A 36 -7.97 -9.59 -10.58
CA GLY A 36 -8.06 -9.21 -9.17
C GLY A 36 -8.10 -7.69 -8.94
N ARG A 37 -8.35 -6.87 -9.97
CA ARG A 37 -8.55 -5.43 -9.84
C ARG A 37 -9.95 -5.15 -9.30
N MET A 38 -10.05 -4.27 -8.31
CA MET A 38 -11.31 -3.91 -7.68
C MET A 38 -12.34 -3.38 -8.68
N ASP A 39 -13.56 -3.91 -8.63
CA ASP A 39 -14.69 -3.40 -9.39
C ASP A 39 -15.22 -2.11 -8.73
N VAL A 40 -15.12 -0.99 -9.46
CA VAL A 40 -15.51 0.34 -8.95
C VAL A 40 -17.03 0.45 -8.76
N GLY A 41 -17.83 -0.24 -9.58
CA GLY A 41 -19.28 -0.28 -9.43
C GLY A 41 -19.67 -0.97 -8.12
N ALA A 42 -19.10 -2.14 -7.87
CA ALA A 42 -19.29 -2.87 -6.62
C ALA A 42 -18.77 -2.08 -5.40
N LEU A 43 -17.65 -1.36 -5.56
CA LEU A 43 -17.15 -0.45 -4.52
C LEU A 43 -18.18 0.64 -4.19
N ARG A 44 -18.75 1.30 -5.20
CA ARG A 44 -19.74 2.37 -5.00
C ARG A 44 -20.97 1.85 -4.28
N GLU A 45 -21.47 0.68 -4.65
CA GLU A 45 -22.58 0.01 -3.94
C GLU A 45 -22.25 -0.24 -2.47
N ALA A 46 -21.06 -0.77 -2.17
CA ALA A 46 -20.61 -1.01 -0.79
C ALA A 46 -20.46 0.30 0.01
N LEU A 47 -19.93 1.36 -0.61
CA LEU A 47 -19.81 2.68 0.03
C LEU A 47 -21.18 3.32 0.31
N HIS A 48 -22.15 3.15 -0.59
CA HIS A 48 -23.52 3.62 -0.35
C HIS A 48 -24.21 2.86 0.79
N ALA A 49 -23.94 1.57 0.92
CA ALA A 49 -24.51 0.73 1.99
C ALA A 49 -23.82 0.90 3.36
N SER A 50 -22.64 1.53 3.42
CA SER A 50 -21.91 1.75 4.67
C SER A 50 -22.41 3.00 5.43
N ASP A 51 -22.81 2.85 6.68
CA ASP A 51 -23.28 3.97 7.53
C ASP A 51 -22.19 4.56 8.44
N GLY A 52 -20.94 4.05 8.37
CA GLY A 52 -19.86 4.40 9.29
C GLY A 52 -18.60 4.94 8.61
N PRO A 53 -17.59 5.36 9.39
CA PRO A 53 -16.25 5.64 8.86
C PRO A 53 -15.77 4.44 8.06
N THR A 54 -15.34 4.72 6.84
CA THR A 54 -14.95 3.67 5.91
C THR A 54 -13.51 3.89 5.47
N ILE A 55 -12.74 2.80 5.47
CA ILE A 55 -11.42 2.73 4.88
C ILE A 55 -11.52 1.82 3.65
N VAL A 56 -11.12 2.33 2.50
CA VAL A 56 -10.99 1.53 1.28
C VAL A 56 -9.53 1.20 1.07
N CYS A 57 -9.22 -0.08 0.97
CA CYS A 57 -7.89 -0.60 0.72
C CYS A 57 -7.76 -1.01 -0.75
N ALA A 58 -7.16 -0.12 -1.55
CA ALA A 58 -6.78 -0.39 -2.92
C ALA A 58 -5.38 -1.00 -2.99
N GLN A 59 -5.05 -1.70 -4.08
CA GLN A 59 -3.75 -2.35 -4.28
C GLN A 59 -3.03 -1.83 -5.54
N ALA A 60 -1.73 -1.57 -5.37
CA ALA A 60 -0.77 -1.34 -6.44
C ALA A 60 0.09 -2.59 -6.59
N GLY A 61 -0.32 -3.47 -7.50
CA GLY A 61 0.31 -4.78 -7.73
C GLY A 61 -0.32 -5.87 -6.89
N GLU A 62 -1.32 -6.55 -7.44
CA GLU A 62 -1.89 -7.77 -6.86
C GLU A 62 -0.83 -8.89 -6.88
N VAL A 63 -0.70 -9.63 -5.78
CA VAL A 63 0.45 -10.52 -5.53
C VAL A 63 0.64 -11.60 -6.59
N ASN A 64 -0.44 -12.11 -7.20
CA ASN A 64 -0.39 -13.21 -8.15
C ASN A 64 -0.28 -12.74 -9.61
N THR A 65 -0.94 -11.63 -9.95
CA THR A 65 -1.13 -11.14 -11.32
C THR A 65 -0.28 -9.91 -11.62
N GLY A 66 0.15 -9.18 -10.58
CA GLY A 66 0.80 -7.89 -10.69
C GLY A 66 -0.14 -6.75 -11.11
N ALA A 67 -1.46 -6.96 -11.09
CA ALA A 67 -2.43 -5.97 -11.57
C ALA A 67 -2.56 -4.78 -10.61
N PHE A 68 -2.94 -3.62 -11.16
CA PHE A 68 -3.13 -2.38 -10.40
C PHE A 68 -4.61 -2.00 -10.42
N ASP A 69 -5.13 -1.58 -9.27
CA ASP A 69 -6.46 -1.01 -9.20
C ASP A 69 -6.53 0.34 -9.95
N SER A 70 -7.75 0.74 -10.36
CA SER A 70 -7.97 2.06 -10.97
C SER A 70 -8.03 3.13 -9.87
N PHE A 71 -6.88 3.74 -9.52
CA PHE A 71 -6.81 4.65 -8.38
C PHE A 71 -7.64 5.91 -8.56
N ASP A 72 -7.72 6.48 -9.77
CA ASP A 72 -8.55 7.67 -10.01
C ASP A 72 -10.04 7.38 -9.77
N ASP A 73 -10.55 6.29 -10.31
CA ASP A 73 -11.97 5.92 -10.17
C ASP A 73 -12.32 5.57 -8.71
N ILE A 74 -11.40 4.89 -8.01
CA ILE A 74 -11.54 4.58 -6.58
C ILE A 74 -11.46 5.86 -5.74
N ALA A 75 -10.53 6.77 -6.06
CA ALA A 75 -10.40 8.04 -5.38
C ALA A 75 -11.65 8.90 -5.55
N ASP A 76 -12.27 8.92 -6.72
CA ASP A 76 -13.57 9.57 -6.95
C ASP A 76 -14.65 8.96 -6.05
N ALA A 77 -14.80 7.64 -6.06
CA ALA A 77 -15.80 6.95 -5.24
C ALA A 77 -15.60 7.19 -3.73
N THR A 78 -14.35 7.14 -3.25
CA THR A 78 -14.03 7.40 -1.84
C THR A 78 -14.26 8.85 -1.44
N ALA A 79 -13.91 9.81 -2.29
CA ALA A 79 -14.11 11.24 -2.04
C ALA A 79 -15.61 11.59 -1.92
N GLU A 80 -16.45 11.04 -2.79
CA GLU A 80 -17.91 11.23 -2.73
C GLU A 80 -18.52 10.75 -1.40
N LYS A 81 -17.96 9.69 -0.81
CA LYS A 81 -18.40 9.15 0.49
C LYS A 81 -17.73 9.83 1.69
N GLY A 82 -16.59 10.50 1.49
CA GLY A 82 -15.69 10.90 2.57
C GLY A 82 -14.97 9.72 3.23
N ALA A 83 -14.70 8.65 2.47
CA ALA A 83 -13.96 7.48 2.94
C ALA A 83 -12.44 7.71 2.89
N TRP A 84 -11.70 7.04 3.78
CA TRP A 84 -10.24 7.04 3.77
C TRP A 84 -9.73 6.08 2.70
N LEU A 85 -8.98 6.57 1.71
CA LEU A 85 -8.31 5.71 0.73
C LEU A 85 -6.90 5.33 1.22
N HIS A 86 -6.68 4.04 1.41
CA HIS A 86 -5.38 3.43 1.66
C HIS A 86 -4.90 2.66 0.43
N VAL A 87 -3.67 2.88 -0.01
CA VAL A 87 -3.05 2.11 -1.10
C VAL A 87 -1.97 1.19 -0.55
N ASP A 88 -2.21 -0.11 -0.67
CA ASP A 88 -1.18 -1.12 -0.48
C ASP A 88 -0.36 -1.26 -1.78
N GLY A 89 0.84 -0.69 -1.77
CA GLY A 89 1.80 -0.82 -2.85
C GLY A 89 3.06 -1.52 -2.41
N ALA A 90 2.93 -2.58 -1.61
CA ALA A 90 4.05 -3.34 -1.06
C ALA A 90 5.16 -3.58 -2.09
N PHE A 91 4.82 -3.92 -3.33
CA PHE A 91 5.80 -3.91 -4.42
C PHE A 91 5.46 -2.97 -5.57
N GLY A 92 4.19 -2.71 -5.88
CA GLY A 92 3.83 -1.98 -7.10
C GLY A 92 4.06 -0.47 -7.05
N LEU A 93 4.15 0.17 -5.87
CA LEU A 93 4.40 1.62 -5.79
C LEU A 93 5.77 2.02 -6.36
N TRP A 94 6.72 1.08 -6.43
CA TRP A 94 8.00 1.31 -7.10
C TRP A 94 7.87 1.57 -8.61
N ALA A 95 6.73 1.24 -9.24
CA ALA A 95 6.44 1.62 -10.62
C ALA A 95 6.53 3.14 -10.84
N ALA A 96 6.29 3.96 -9.82
CA ALA A 96 6.47 5.41 -9.86
C ALA A 96 7.90 5.84 -10.26
N ALA A 97 8.90 5.05 -9.87
CA ALA A 97 10.31 5.31 -10.17
C ALA A 97 10.70 4.93 -11.61
N SER A 98 9.84 4.20 -12.33
CA SER A 98 10.07 3.75 -13.71
C SER A 98 9.34 4.65 -14.71
N PRO A 99 10.02 5.33 -15.65
CA PRO A 99 9.33 6.07 -16.71
C PRO A 99 8.38 5.21 -17.54
N LYS A 100 8.67 3.90 -17.70
CA LYS A 100 7.84 2.98 -18.47
C LYS A 100 6.60 2.52 -17.71
N LEU A 101 6.70 2.33 -16.40
CA LEU A 101 5.61 1.78 -15.57
C LEU A 101 4.86 2.85 -14.77
N ARG A 102 5.32 4.11 -14.76
CA ARG A 102 4.71 5.21 -14.00
C ARG A 102 3.23 5.39 -14.28
N HIS A 103 2.77 5.07 -15.49
CA HIS A 103 1.36 5.14 -15.85
C HIS A 103 0.46 4.19 -15.04
N LEU A 104 1.02 3.14 -14.41
CA LEU A 104 0.28 2.19 -13.58
C LEU A 104 -0.12 2.75 -12.22
N VAL A 105 0.46 3.88 -11.80
CA VAL A 105 0.21 4.50 -10.49
C VAL A 105 -0.43 5.88 -10.59
N LEU A 106 -1.07 6.19 -11.73
CA LEU A 106 -1.83 7.43 -11.89
C LEU A 106 -2.98 7.48 -10.88
N GLY A 107 -3.17 8.63 -10.23
CA GLY A 107 -4.19 8.85 -9.20
C GLY A 107 -3.79 8.37 -7.80
N VAL A 108 -2.65 7.68 -7.66
CA VAL A 108 -2.23 7.14 -6.36
C VAL A 108 -1.95 8.24 -5.34
N GLU A 109 -1.54 9.42 -5.78
CA GLU A 109 -1.29 10.60 -4.94
C GLU A 109 -2.54 11.15 -4.25
N ARG A 110 -3.74 10.72 -4.69
CA ARG A 110 -5.02 11.11 -4.11
C ARG A 110 -5.38 10.29 -2.86
N ALA A 111 -4.64 9.22 -2.58
CA ALA A 111 -4.85 8.43 -1.37
C ALA A 111 -4.46 9.20 -0.10
N ALA A 112 -5.00 8.80 1.04
CA ALA A 112 -4.68 9.38 2.33
C ALA A 112 -3.49 8.68 3.00
N SER A 113 -3.24 7.41 2.67
CA SER A 113 -2.03 6.69 3.11
C SER A 113 -1.59 5.61 2.14
N TRP A 114 -0.31 5.24 2.25
CA TRP A 114 0.36 4.26 1.39
C TRP A 114 1.25 3.35 2.20
N ILE A 115 1.46 2.12 1.73
CA ILE A 115 2.60 1.29 2.16
C ILE A 115 3.41 0.82 0.97
N THR A 116 4.73 0.69 1.16
CA THR A 116 5.60 -0.04 0.22
C THR A 116 6.73 -0.75 0.94
N ASP A 117 7.19 -1.88 0.41
CA ASP A 117 8.28 -2.65 0.98
C ASP A 117 9.60 -2.36 0.27
N ALA A 118 10.59 -1.88 1.03
CA ALA A 118 11.96 -1.78 0.54
C ALA A 118 12.63 -3.16 0.45
N HIS A 119 12.20 -4.12 1.26
CA HIS A 119 12.78 -5.47 1.24
C HIS A 119 12.33 -6.32 0.04
N LYS A 120 11.41 -5.81 -0.79
CA LYS A 120 11.03 -6.41 -2.05
C LYS A 120 11.90 -5.85 -3.18
N TRP A 121 11.43 -4.78 -3.81
CA TRP A 121 12.00 -4.27 -5.06
C TRP A 121 13.34 -3.54 -4.87
N LEU A 122 13.59 -2.92 -3.71
CA LEU A 122 14.91 -2.35 -3.40
C LEU A 122 15.91 -3.38 -2.84
N ASN A 123 15.47 -4.62 -2.61
CA ASN A 123 16.30 -5.71 -2.09
C ASN A 123 17.02 -5.37 -0.77
N VAL A 124 16.38 -4.55 0.08
CA VAL A 124 16.87 -4.25 1.44
C VAL A 124 16.64 -5.47 2.35
N PRO A 125 17.53 -5.80 3.29
CA PRO A 125 17.30 -6.92 4.20
C PRO A 125 15.99 -6.79 4.99
N TYR A 126 15.32 -7.92 5.22
CA TYR A 126 14.17 -7.99 6.11
C TYR A 126 14.54 -7.57 7.54
N ASP A 127 13.67 -6.88 8.29
CA ASP A 127 12.38 -6.30 7.89
C ASP A 127 12.52 -4.84 7.39
N SER A 128 11.83 -4.50 6.30
CA SER A 128 11.89 -3.12 5.76
C SER A 128 10.64 -2.75 4.97
N ALA A 129 9.67 -2.14 5.65
CA ALA A 129 8.46 -1.57 5.08
C ALA A 129 8.40 -0.07 5.39
N LEU A 130 7.79 0.70 4.50
CA LEU A 130 7.55 2.12 4.62
C LEU A 130 6.05 2.38 4.63
N VAL A 131 5.60 3.19 5.58
CA VAL A 131 4.23 3.71 5.62
C VAL A 131 4.29 5.22 5.45
N LEU A 132 3.48 5.75 4.55
CA LEU A 132 3.32 7.18 4.32
C LEU A 132 1.87 7.55 4.59
N CYS A 133 1.66 8.72 5.20
CA CYS A 133 0.33 9.28 5.45
C CYS A 133 0.35 10.74 5.04
N ALA A 134 -0.64 11.15 4.25
CA ALA A 134 -0.77 12.52 3.76
C ALA A 134 -1.06 13.49 4.91
N ASP A 135 -1.87 13.05 5.88
CA ASP A 135 -2.16 13.79 7.11
C ASP A 135 -1.18 13.39 8.23
N PRO A 136 -0.18 14.22 8.56
CA PRO A 136 0.76 13.93 9.63
C PRO A 136 0.12 13.97 11.02
N GLU A 137 -0.92 14.77 11.24
CA GLU A 137 -1.59 14.89 12.53
C GLU A 137 -2.44 13.65 12.79
N ALA A 138 -3.17 13.16 11.79
CA ALA A 138 -3.93 11.91 11.91
C ALA A 138 -3.00 10.71 12.19
N HIS A 139 -1.88 10.60 11.48
CA HIS A 139 -0.91 9.53 11.71
C HIS A 139 -0.34 9.59 13.13
N ARG A 140 0.12 10.77 13.56
CA ARG A 140 0.66 10.95 14.90
C ARG A 140 -0.38 10.64 15.97
N ALA A 141 -1.59 11.17 15.85
CA ALA A 141 -2.68 10.92 16.80
C ALA A 141 -3.01 9.42 16.93
N ALA A 142 -2.86 8.64 15.85
CA ALA A 142 -3.09 7.21 15.87
C ALA A 142 -1.97 6.39 16.56
N MET A 143 -0.75 6.93 16.68
CA MET A 143 0.43 6.21 17.18
C MET A 143 0.91 6.71 18.55
N THR A 144 0.78 8.01 18.83
CA THR A 144 1.28 8.61 20.07
C THR A 144 0.62 7.99 21.29
N VAL A 145 1.46 7.48 22.18
CA VAL A 145 1.11 7.15 23.55
C VAL A 145 1.93 8.04 24.48
N SER A 146 1.29 8.69 25.43
CA SER A 146 1.95 9.48 26.46
C SER A 146 1.99 8.74 27.79
N ALA A 147 3.08 8.94 28.53
CA ALA A 147 3.23 8.44 29.89
C ALA A 147 4.09 9.41 30.70
N SER A 148 3.87 9.48 32.01
CA SER A 148 4.58 10.43 32.89
C SER A 148 6.11 10.27 32.92
N TYR A 149 6.61 9.09 32.54
CA TYR A 149 8.05 8.81 32.44
C TYR A 149 8.64 9.06 31.06
N LEU A 150 7.81 9.38 30.05
CA LEU A 150 8.25 9.71 28.71
C LEU A 150 8.39 11.23 28.60
N ILE A 151 9.61 11.69 28.37
CA ILE A 151 9.85 13.09 28.01
C ILE A 151 9.57 13.22 26.52
N GLN A 152 8.43 13.82 26.18
CA GLN A 152 8.04 14.10 24.81
C GLN A 152 8.25 15.59 24.53
N ASP A 153 8.73 15.92 23.34
CA ASP A 153 8.86 17.30 22.90
C ASP A 153 7.50 17.85 22.46
N ASP A 154 6.80 18.51 23.40
CA ASP A 154 5.51 19.14 23.13
C ASP A 154 5.59 20.28 22.10
N THR A 155 6.79 20.83 21.85
CA THR A 155 6.99 21.90 20.85
C THR A 155 6.93 21.39 19.42
N ARG A 156 7.04 20.07 19.22
CA ARG A 156 7.09 19.41 17.91
C ARG A 156 8.24 19.90 17.02
N ALA A 157 9.27 20.49 17.62
CA ALA A 157 10.42 21.01 16.88
C ALA A 157 11.27 19.85 16.31
N VAL A 158 11.24 18.69 16.97
CA VAL A 158 11.95 17.48 16.54
C VAL A 158 10.97 16.32 16.33
N ARG A 159 11.19 15.54 15.27
CA ARG A 159 10.43 14.32 15.02
C ARG A 159 10.90 13.18 15.91
N ASP A 160 10.24 12.98 17.04
CA ASP A 160 10.39 11.76 17.85
C ASP A 160 9.74 10.57 17.10
N GLN A 161 10.44 9.44 17.02
CA GLN A 161 9.98 8.28 16.27
C GLN A 161 8.88 7.48 16.99
N VAL A 162 8.78 7.58 18.32
CA VAL A 162 7.72 6.90 19.10
C VAL A 162 6.33 7.36 18.70
N ASP A 163 6.22 8.56 18.13
CA ASP A 163 4.98 9.18 17.68
C ASP A 163 4.49 8.71 16.29
N TRP A 164 5.20 7.80 15.62
CA TRP A 164 4.93 7.43 14.22
C TRP A 164 4.95 5.94 13.93
N VAL A 165 5.16 5.11 14.96
CA VAL A 165 5.12 3.66 14.84
C VAL A 165 4.54 3.06 16.12
N PRO A 166 4.04 1.82 16.09
CA PRO A 166 3.55 1.15 17.30
C PRO A 166 4.66 0.79 18.31
N GLU A 167 5.93 0.75 17.89
CA GLU A 167 7.04 0.34 18.76
C GLU A 167 7.67 1.52 19.52
N PHE A 168 7.90 1.37 20.83
CA PHE A 168 8.76 2.29 21.60
C PHE A 168 10.23 2.20 21.18
N SER A 169 10.81 1.01 21.35
CA SER A 169 12.20 0.73 20.95
C SER A 169 12.19 0.05 19.58
N ARG A 170 12.98 0.58 18.64
CA ARG A 170 13.07 0.04 17.29
C ARG A 170 14.49 0.04 16.73
N ARG A 171 14.73 -0.84 15.76
CA ARG A 171 15.98 -0.84 14.97
C ARG A 171 16.03 0.40 14.07
N ALA A 172 17.25 0.83 13.73
CA ALA A 172 17.51 1.92 12.79
C ALA A 172 17.28 1.50 11.31
N ARG A 173 16.09 0.96 10.98
CA ARG A 173 15.74 0.43 9.64
C ARG A 173 15.93 1.45 8.51
N GLY A 174 15.78 2.75 8.81
CA GLY A 174 15.93 3.83 7.84
C GLY A 174 17.34 3.93 7.25
N PHE A 175 18.38 3.51 7.98
CA PHE A 175 19.75 3.54 7.48
C PHE A 175 19.95 2.62 6.26
N ALA A 176 19.42 1.39 6.32
CA ALA A 176 19.55 0.44 5.22
C ALA A 176 18.81 0.91 3.96
N VAL A 177 17.61 1.48 4.14
CA VAL A 177 16.84 2.10 3.03
C VAL A 177 17.60 3.27 2.42
N TYR A 178 18.13 4.17 3.25
CA TYR A 178 18.95 5.30 2.79
C TYR A 178 20.18 4.84 2.00
N ALA A 179 20.93 3.87 2.53
CA ALA A 179 22.12 3.34 1.87
C ALA A 179 21.78 2.70 0.51
N ALA A 180 20.70 1.91 0.45
CA ALA A 180 20.23 1.31 -0.80
C ALA A 180 19.83 2.37 -1.83
N LEU A 181 19.02 3.36 -1.44
CA LEU A 181 18.61 4.45 -2.32
C LEU A 181 19.80 5.27 -2.82
N ARG A 182 20.77 5.58 -1.96
CA ARG A 182 21.99 6.30 -2.35
C ARG A 182 22.85 5.51 -3.32
N SER A 183 23.00 4.19 -3.09
CA SER A 183 23.72 3.30 -3.99
C SER A 183 23.04 3.21 -5.36
N LEU A 184 21.72 3.08 -5.39
CA LEU A 184 20.92 3.00 -6.63
C LEU A 184 20.84 4.34 -7.37
N ALA A 185 20.79 5.47 -6.65
CA ALA A 185 20.77 6.80 -7.26
C ALA A 185 22.05 7.10 -8.05
N GLY A 186 23.20 6.60 -7.61
CA GLY A 186 24.46 6.68 -8.37
C GLY A 186 24.46 5.82 -9.65
N ALA A 187 23.63 4.78 -9.72
CA ALA A 187 23.48 3.89 -10.87
C ALA A 187 22.22 4.18 -11.72
N GLY A 188 21.44 5.20 -11.33
CA GLY A 188 20.12 5.51 -11.88
C GLY A 188 19.02 4.58 -11.35
N LEU A 189 18.14 5.10 -10.49
CA LEU A 189 16.88 4.46 -10.09
C LEU A 189 16.02 3.90 -11.26
N PRO A 190 16.09 4.41 -12.51
CA PRO A 190 15.35 3.80 -13.61
C PRO A 190 15.90 2.46 -14.10
N SER A 191 17.16 2.09 -13.81
CA SER A 191 17.80 0.93 -14.46
C SER A 191 17.29 -0.43 -13.94
N TRP A 192 16.92 -0.52 -12.66
CA TRP A 192 16.50 -1.77 -12.03
C TRP A 192 15.03 -2.15 -12.30
N SER A 193 14.16 -1.16 -12.52
CA SER A 193 12.75 -1.39 -12.90
C SER A 193 12.56 -1.84 -14.37
N ASN A 194 13.65 -1.93 -15.14
CA ASN A 194 13.65 -2.35 -16.54
C ASN A 194 14.03 -3.84 -16.75
N ALA A 195 14.15 -4.63 -15.68
CA ALA A 195 14.41 -6.07 -15.78
C ALA A 195 13.28 -6.77 -16.58
N PRO A 196 13.59 -7.63 -17.57
CA PRO A 196 12.64 -8.07 -18.57
C PRO A 196 11.72 -9.19 -18.05
N ALA A 197 10.70 -8.85 -17.27
CA ALA A 197 9.57 -9.75 -17.01
C ALA A 197 8.81 -10.08 -18.31
N THR A 198 8.83 -9.15 -19.29
CA THR A 198 8.11 -9.28 -20.57
C THR A 198 8.73 -10.30 -21.52
N ALA A 199 10.05 -10.47 -21.53
CA ALA A 199 10.72 -11.38 -22.48
C ALA A 199 10.45 -12.86 -22.16
N HIS A 200 10.44 -13.24 -20.88
CA HIS A 200 10.16 -14.61 -20.47
C HIS A 200 8.66 -14.95 -20.57
N GLY A 201 7.79 -14.04 -20.16
CA GLY A 201 6.33 -14.23 -20.22
C GLY A 201 5.77 -14.35 -21.63
N ALA A 202 6.34 -13.64 -22.61
CA ALA A 202 5.95 -13.77 -24.03
C ALA A 202 6.30 -15.17 -24.58
N SER A 203 7.52 -15.65 -24.31
CA SER A 203 7.97 -16.98 -24.77
C SER A 203 7.16 -18.14 -24.17
N LEU A 204 6.67 -17.98 -22.93
CA LEU A 204 5.84 -18.99 -22.28
C LEU A 204 4.42 -19.02 -22.85
N ARG A 205 3.84 -17.86 -23.20
CA ARG A 205 2.49 -17.79 -23.82
C ARG A 205 2.42 -18.45 -25.18
N GLU A 206 3.54 -18.55 -25.90
CA GLU A 206 3.66 -19.22 -27.20
C GLU A 206 3.88 -20.73 -27.08
N SER A 207 4.11 -21.26 -25.87
CA SER A 207 4.28 -22.70 -25.67
C SER A 207 2.94 -23.44 -25.78
N PRO A 208 2.83 -24.49 -26.62
CA PRO A 208 1.59 -25.27 -26.75
C PRO A 208 1.18 -26.00 -25.47
N ASN A 209 2.08 -26.12 -24.49
CA ASN A 209 1.82 -26.73 -23.18
C ASN A 209 1.54 -25.70 -22.08
N TRP A 210 1.64 -24.40 -22.39
CA TRP A 210 1.33 -23.35 -21.43
C TRP A 210 -0.18 -23.26 -21.23
N LYS A 211 -0.62 -23.60 -20.01
CA LYS A 211 -1.94 -23.27 -19.52
C LYS A 211 -1.76 -22.13 -18.53
N ALA A 212 -2.28 -20.95 -18.86
CA ALA A 212 -2.44 -19.91 -17.85
C ALA A 212 -3.25 -20.51 -16.69
N SER A 213 -2.65 -20.59 -15.51
CA SER A 213 -3.35 -21.03 -14.31
C SER A 213 -4.50 -20.07 -14.08
N ARG A 214 -5.74 -20.57 -14.22
CA ARG A 214 -6.93 -19.88 -13.76
C ARG A 214 -6.90 -19.95 -12.23
N CYS A 215 -6.23 -19.00 -11.61
CA CYS A 215 -6.41 -18.72 -10.18
C CYS A 215 -7.70 -17.93 -9.99
#